data_AF-A0A7Y1BLG9-F1
#
_entry.id   AF-A0A7Y1BLG9-F1
#
_cell.length_a   1.000
_cell.length_b   1.000
_cell.length_c   1.000
_cell.angle_alpha   90.00
_cell.angle_beta   90.00
_cell.angle_gamma   90.00
#
_symmetry.space_group_name_H-M   'P 1'
#
loop_
_entity.id
_entity.type
_entity.pdbx_description
1 polymer ?
#
loop_
_entity_poly.entity_id
_entity_poly.type
_entity_poly.pdbx_seq_one_letter_code
_entity_poly.pdbx_strand_id
1 'polypeptide(L)'
;MPVLRERLARIVQFEPRFIHAGIKPEGARALYLLIIQGEVLRADFKAYFNLHDKTAANQLKELLLLGVVEAPSPKSRDLYPGFPVWFAQLLFPDLHRRFQ
;
A
#
# COMPACT_ATOMS: atom_id res chain seq x y z
N MET A 1 1.96 -9.63 -18.89
CA MET A 1 1.25 -8.87 -17.82
C MET A 1 2.23 -8.67 -16.69
N PRO A 2 2.64 -7.43 -16.32
CA PRO A 2 3.48 -7.28 -15.15
C PRO A 2 2.76 -7.91 -13.96
N VAL A 3 3.44 -8.84 -13.29
CA VAL A 3 2.94 -9.48 -12.07
C VAL A 3 2.68 -8.35 -11.07
N LEU A 4 1.55 -8.37 -10.34
CA LEU A 4 1.10 -7.29 -9.43
C LEU A 4 2.23 -6.60 -8.64
N ARG A 5 3.20 -7.41 -8.17
CA ARG A 5 4.44 -6.97 -7.50
C ARG A 5 5.22 -5.91 -8.29
N GLU A 6 5.51 -6.14 -9.57
CA GLU A 6 6.28 -5.23 -10.42
C GLU A 6 5.53 -3.92 -10.65
N ARG A 7 4.20 -4.02 -10.82
CA ARG A 7 3.34 -2.86 -10.99
C ARG A 7 3.36 -1.99 -9.72
N LEU A 8 3.21 -2.60 -8.55
CA LEU A 8 3.34 -1.88 -7.27
C LEU A 8 4.70 -1.24 -7.10
N ALA A 9 5.78 -1.92 -7.47
CA ALA A 9 7.12 -1.34 -7.42
C ALA A 9 7.22 -0.07 -8.27
N ARG A 10 6.70 -0.08 -9.50
CA ARG A 10 6.67 1.12 -10.35
C ARG A 10 5.80 2.22 -9.78
N ILE A 11 4.60 1.89 -9.29
CA ILE A 11 3.70 2.89 -8.69
C ILE A 11 4.39 3.56 -7.51
N VAL A 12 4.88 2.79 -6.54
CA VAL A 12 5.56 3.35 -5.35
C VAL A 12 6.80 4.17 -5.73
N GLN A 13 7.54 3.76 -6.76
CA GLN A 13 8.76 4.44 -7.19
C GLN A 13 8.50 5.75 -7.95
N PHE A 14 7.44 5.82 -8.76
CA PHE A 14 7.27 6.90 -9.75
C PHE A 14 6.01 7.74 -9.58
N GLU A 15 5.02 7.28 -8.82
CA GLU A 15 3.78 8.04 -8.61
C GLU A 15 4.04 9.23 -7.67
N PRO A 16 3.74 10.48 -8.09
CA PRO A 16 4.06 11.68 -7.31
C PRO A 16 3.51 11.67 -5.88
N ARG A 17 2.35 11.05 -5.64
CA ARG A 17 1.76 10.94 -4.30
C ARG A 17 2.64 10.15 -3.34
N PHE A 18 3.22 9.04 -3.80
CA PHE A 18 4.13 8.22 -2.99
C PHE A 18 5.47 8.92 -2.77
N ILE A 19 5.99 9.61 -3.81
CA ILE A 19 7.23 10.38 -3.73
C ILE A 19 7.09 11.53 -2.72
N HIS A 20 6.02 12.33 -2.82
CA HIS A 20 5.79 13.47 -1.92
C HIS A 20 5.52 13.03 -0.47
N ALA A 21 4.87 11.88 -0.28
CA ALA A 21 4.68 11.28 1.04
C ALA A 21 5.97 10.63 1.61
N GLY A 22 7.07 10.62 0.84
CA GLY A 22 8.34 10.03 1.28
C GLY A 22 8.25 8.52 1.48
N ILE A 23 7.37 7.83 0.75
CA ILE A 23 7.27 6.38 0.81
C ILE A 23 8.51 5.77 0.15
N LYS A 24 9.16 4.86 0.86
CA LYS A 24 10.37 4.18 0.41
C LYS A 24 10.01 3.00 -0.51
N PRO A 25 10.94 2.52 -1.36
CA PRO A 25 10.69 1.38 -2.25
C PRO A 25 10.18 0.11 -1.53
N GLU A 26 10.57 -0.11 -0.28
CA GLU A 26 10.11 -1.22 0.56
C GLU A 26 8.58 -1.20 0.77
N GLY A 27 7.94 -0.03 0.66
CA GLY A 27 6.49 0.11 0.69
C GLY A 27 5.78 -0.70 -0.39
N ALA A 28 6.40 -0.94 -1.55
CA ALA A 28 5.83 -1.78 -2.60
C ALA A 28 5.66 -3.23 -2.13
N ARG A 29 6.65 -3.77 -1.40
CA ARG A 29 6.58 -5.12 -0.83
C ARG A 29 5.50 -5.20 0.24
N ALA A 30 5.45 -4.22 1.14
CA ALA A 30 4.45 -4.18 2.21
C ALA A 30 3.02 -4.14 1.65
N LEU A 31 2.76 -3.26 0.68
CA LEU A 31 1.46 -3.17 0.00
C LEU A 31 1.13 -4.45 -0.77
N TYR A 32 2.10 -5.07 -1.46
CA TYR A 32 1.88 -6.33 -2.16
C TYR A 32 1.41 -7.43 -1.20
N LEU A 33 2.08 -7.59 -0.06
CA LEU A 33 1.71 -8.61 0.92
C LEU A 33 0.33 -8.36 1.53
N LEU A 34 0.03 -7.11 1.88
CA LEU A 34 -1.29 -6.72 2.36
C LEU A 34 -2.39 -7.02 1.35
N ILE A 35 -2.20 -6.66 0.07
CA ILE A 35 -3.19 -6.89 -0.99
C ILE A 35 -3.46 -8.38 -1.21
N ILE A 36 -2.42 -9.23 -1.15
CA ILE A 36 -2.58 -10.67 -1.33
C ILE A 36 -3.24 -11.33 -0.12
N GLN A 37 -2.94 -10.85 1.10
CA GLN A 37 -3.50 -11.42 2.34
C GLN A 37 -4.90 -10.90 2.66
N GLY A 38 -5.25 -9.71 2.16
CA GLY A 38 -6.55 -9.06 2.39
C GLY A 38 -6.69 -8.41 3.77
N GLU A 39 -5.99 -8.93 4.77
CA GLU A 39 -5.96 -8.42 6.14
C GLU A 39 -4.65 -8.84 6.82
N VAL A 40 -4.02 -7.92 7.57
CA VAL A 40 -2.81 -8.23 8.34
C VAL A 40 -2.80 -7.49 9.67
N LEU A 41 -2.02 -7.98 10.63
CA LEU A 41 -1.74 -7.23 11.85
C LEU A 41 -0.80 -6.06 11.55
N ARG A 42 -1.04 -4.92 12.20
CA ARG A 42 -0.24 -3.70 12.14
C ARG A 42 1.23 -3.95 12.47
N ALA A 43 1.50 -4.81 13.43
CA ALA A 43 2.87 -5.18 13.81
C ALA A 43 3.58 -5.90 12.64
N ASP A 44 2.90 -6.85 12.01
CA ASP A 44 3.43 -7.62 10.88
C ASP A 44 3.63 -6.73 9.65
N PHE A 45 2.67 -5.84 9.37
CA PHE A 45 2.79 -4.88 8.29
C PHE A 45 4.04 -3.98 8.44
N LYS A 46 4.30 -3.47 9.65
CA LYS A 46 5.53 -2.71 9.93
C LYS A 46 6.79 -3.56 9.70
N ALA A 47 6.75 -4.85 10.02
CA ALA A 47 7.87 -5.76 9.79
C ALA A 47 8.14 -5.99 8.29
N TYR A 48 7.13 -5.90 7.42
CA TYR A 48 7.30 -6.09 5.97
C TYR A 48 8.23 -5.07 5.31
N PHE A 49 8.35 -3.87 5.89
CA PHE A 49 9.27 -2.86 5.40
C PHE A 49 10.74 -3.24 5.65
N ASN A 50 11.02 -4.08 6.65
CA ASN A 50 12.39 -4.36 7.11
C ASN A 50 13.18 -3.07 7.44
N LEU A 51 12.51 -2.11 8.07
CA LEU A 51 13.07 -0.82 8.48
C LEU A 51 13.09 -0.70 10.01
N HIS A 52 13.85 0.26 10.53
CA HIS A 52 13.79 0.63 11.94
C HIS A 52 12.36 1.04 12.36
N ASP A 53 11.94 0.69 13.58
CA ASP A 53 10.53 0.76 14.01
C ASP A 53 9.90 2.14 13.83
N LYS A 54 10.62 3.22 14.19
CA LYS A 54 10.17 4.61 13.97
C LYS A 54 9.94 4.93 12.50
N THR A 55 10.81 4.44 11.60
CA THR A 55 10.68 4.65 10.16
C THR A 55 9.50 3.85 9.62
N ALA A 56 9.36 2.58 10.01
CA ALA A 56 8.22 1.74 9.62
C ALA A 56 6.88 2.33 10.09
N ALA A 57 6.82 2.89 11.31
CA ALA A 57 5.65 3.57 11.83
C ALA A 57 5.28 4.82 11.00
N ASN A 58 6.27 5.63 10.61
CA ASN A 58 6.05 6.78 9.74
C ASN A 58 5.57 6.34 8.35
N GLN A 59 6.17 5.31 7.76
CA GLN A 59 5.72 4.78 6.46
C GLN A 59 4.27 4.33 6.51
N LEU A 60 3.87 3.57 7.54
CA LEU A 60 2.48 3.17 7.74
C LEU A 60 1.55 4.38 7.90
N LYS A 61 1.94 5.38 8.69
CA LYS A 61 1.14 6.61 8.85
C LYS A 61 0.85 7.27 7.52
N GLU A 62 1.87 7.46 6.68
CA GLU A 62 1.71 8.11 5.39
C GLU A 62 0.88 7.27 4.41
N LEU A 63 1.00 5.94 4.44
CA LEU A 63 0.14 5.06 3.64
C LEU A 63 -1.34 5.09 4.06
N LEU A 64 -1.61 5.23 5.36
CA LEU A 64 -2.96 5.46 5.90
C LEU A 64 -3.50 6.82 5.42
N LEU A 65 -2.67 7.87 5.43
CA LEU A 65 -3.06 9.20 4.94
C LEU A 65 -3.34 9.23 3.43
N LEU A 66 -2.56 8.47 2.66
CA LEU A 66 -2.80 8.26 1.22
C LEU A 66 -4.05 7.41 0.94
N GLY A 67 -4.62 6.75 1.96
CA GLY A 67 -5.77 5.87 1.86
C GLY A 67 -5.48 4.54 1.17
N VAL A 68 -4.21 4.19 0.92
CA VAL A 68 -3.83 2.91 0.28
C VAL A 68 -3.67 1.77 1.28
N VAL A 69 -3.72 2.10 2.57
CA VAL A 69 -3.91 1.20 3.71
C VAL A 69 -5.06 1.77 4.51
N GLU A 70 -5.91 0.90 5.04
CA GLU A 70 -7.07 1.27 5.86
C GLU A 70 -7.03 0.58 7.21
N ALA A 71 -7.67 1.20 8.19
CA ALA A 71 -7.82 0.67 9.54
C ALA A 71 -9.20 1.07 10.08
N PRO A 72 -9.95 0.17 10.74
CA PRO A 72 -11.26 0.48 11.32
C PRO A 72 -11.25 1.62 12.35
N SER A 73 -10.11 1.82 13.01
CA SER A 73 -9.89 2.92 13.95
C SER A 73 -8.40 3.26 14.05
N PRO A 74 -8.02 4.44 14.59
CA PRO A 74 -6.62 4.85 14.70
C PRO A 74 -5.73 3.85 15.48
N LYS A 75 -6.32 3.13 16.45
CA LYS A 75 -5.64 2.13 17.30
C LYS A 75 -5.88 0.69 16.84
N SER A 76 -6.54 0.48 15.71
CA SER A 76 -6.82 -0.87 15.21
C SER A 76 -5.53 -1.65 15.02
N ARG A 77 -5.57 -2.91 15.46
CA ARG A 77 -4.53 -3.90 15.19
C ARG A 77 -4.60 -4.38 13.76
N ASP A 78 -5.79 -4.44 13.18
CA ASP A 78 -6.00 -4.98 11.84
C ASP A 78 -5.91 -3.86 10.81
N LEU A 79 -5.22 -4.17 9.71
CA LEU A 79 -5.03 -3.30 8.55
C LEU A 79 -5.56 -4.00 7.30
N TYR A 80 -6.20 -3.23 6.44
CA TYR A 80 -6.78 -3.68 5.19
C TYR A 80 -6.19 -2.92 4.01
N PRO A 81 -6.16 -3.50 2.79
CA PRO A 81 -5.84 -2.76 1.59
C PRO A 81 -6.86 -1.65 1.35
N GLY A 82 -6.38 -0.43 1.16
CA GLY A 82 -7.20 0.69 0.69
C GLY A 82 -7.07 0.87 -0.81
N PHE A 83 -8.17 1.16 -1.48
CA PHE A 83 -8.21 1.34 -2.95
C PHE A 83 -8.88 2.65 -3.34
N PRO A 84 -8.28 3.81 -3.01
CA PRO A 84 -8.79 5.09 -3.50
C PRO A 84 -8.74 5.06 -5.03
N VAL A 85 -9.71 5.72 -5.68
CA VAL A 85 -9.93 5.61 -7.13
C VAL A 85 -8.65 5.76 -7.95
N TRP A 86 -7.80 6.73 -7.60
CA TRP A 86 -6.53 6.97 -8.28
C TRP A 86 -5.57 5.77 -8.18
N PHE A 87 -5.50 5.10 -7.03
CA PHE A 87 -4.63 3.95 -6.82
C PHE A 87 -5.19 2.71 -7.50
N ALA A 88 -6.51 2.51 -7.39
CA ALA A 88 -7.21 1.41 -8.04
C ALA A 88 -7.03 1.45 -9.57
N GLN A 89 -7.09 2.63 -10.19
CA GLN A 89 -6.87 2.81 -11.63
C GLN A 89 -5.44 2.48 -12.06
N LEU A 90 -4.43 2.86 -11.26
CA LEU A 90 -3.03 2.52 -11.54
C LEU A 90 -2.77 1.02 -11.41
N LEU A 91 -3.37 0.40 -10.38
CA LEU A 91 -3.17 -1.01 -10.04
C LEU A 91 -3.93 -1.95 -10.97
N PHE A 92 -5.16 -1.56 -11.34
CA PHE A 92 -6.09 -2.32 -12.18
C PHE A 92 -6.52 -1.47 -13.38
N PRO A 93 -5.66 -1.29 -14.39
CA PRO A 93 -5.96 -0.41 -15.53
C PRO A 93 -7.18 -0.86 -16.35
N ASP A 94 -7.57 -2.13 -16.22
CA ASP A 94 -8.72 -2.72 -16.92
C ASP A 94 -9.95 -2.89 -16.03
N LEU A 95 -10.01 -2.21 -14.86
CA LEU A 95 -11.15 -2.32 -13.93
C LEU A 95 -12.49 -1.96 -14.59
N HIS A 96 -12.48 -1.08 -15.59
CA HIS A 96 -13.66 -0.68 -16.36
C HIS A 96 -14.13 -1.72 -17.38
N ARG A 97 -13.29 -2.68 -17.79
CA ARG A 97 -13.62 -3.65 -18.84
C ARG A 97 -14.56 -4.78 -18.40
N ARG A 98 -14.88 -4.88 -17.10
CA ARG A 98 -15.71 -5.97 -16.54
C ARG A 98 -17.19 -5.64 -16.35
N PHE A 99 -17.60 -4.39 -16.58
CA PHE A 99 -19.00 -3.95 -16.44
C PHE A 99 -19.69 -3.69 -17.79
N GLN A 100 -19.12 -4.19 -18.90
CA GLN A 100 -19.73 -4.15 -20.23
C GLN A 100 -20.12 -5.55 -20.67
#